data_AF-A0A7X7X154-F1
#
_entry.id   AF-A0A7X7X154-F1
#
_cell.length_a   1.000
_cell.length_b   1.000
_cell.length_c   1.000
_cell.angle_alpha   90.00
_cell.angle_beta   90.00
_cell.angle_gamma   90.00
#
_symmetry.space_group_name_H-M   'P 1'
#
loop_
_entity.id
_entity.type
_entity.pdbx_description
1 polymer ?
#
loop_
_entity_poly.entity_id
_entity_poly.type
_entity_poly.pdbx_seq_one_letter_code
_entity_poly.pdbx_strand_id
1 'polypeptide(L)'
;ITYDQLKNDLEYASSATPGDVSLIMDGIVSQIKLHLSEGESVQLGDLGTFSVGISGPNAIKRKAINATNLEVTDVYFRPRKKLIRDINRKAKFESTRLKHHSIEYSDVEIEALLTDFFKDHSFITRREFESLCGLTRPTAVRRLKMLCSGKYPLLSREGPRNSSIYFPTPGSFHTVHRIDNR
;
A
#
# COMPACT_ATOMS: atom_id res chain seq x y z
N ILE A 1 14.61 -0.27 21.17
CA ILE A 1 14.61 -0.25 22.65
C ILE A 1 13.56 -1.24 23.15
N THR A 2 13.86 -2.00 24.21
CA THR A 2 12.91 -2.89 24.89
C THR A 2 12.17 -2.14 26.01
N TYR A 3 11.18 -2.80 26.63
CA TYR A 3 10.47 -2.24 27.79
C TYR A 3 11.41 -1.92 28.96
N ASP A 4 12.33 -2.83 29.28
CA ASP A 4 13.31 -2.63 30.36
C ASP A 4 14.34 -1.55 30.00
N GLN A 5 14.76 -1.47 28.74
CA GLN A 5 15.62 -0.37 28.28
C GLN A 5 14.93 0.99 28.42
N LEU A 6 13.63 1.07 28.10
CA LEU A 6 12.85 2.29 28.28
C LEU A 6 12.69 2.66 29.77
N LYS A 7 12.52 1.67 30.67
CA LYS A 7 12.52 1.89 32.13
C LYS A 7 13.85 2.50 32.59
N ASN A 8 14.98 1.93 32.14
CA ASN A 8 16.31 2.45 32.48
C ASN A 8 16.53 3.87 31.95
N ASP A 9 16.10 4.16 30.72
CA ASP A 9 16.18 5.51 30.14
C ASP A 9 15.37 6.53 30.96
N LEU A 10 14.20 6.14 31.46
CA LEU A 10 13.34 6.98 32.30
C LEU A 10 13.89 7.17 33.72
N GLU A 11 14.45 6.12 34.30
CA GLU A 11 15.14 6.20 35.59
C GLU A 11 16.29 7.21 35.49
N TYR A 12 17.15 7.09 34.47
CA TYR A 12 18.26 8.01 34.26
C TYR A 12 17.80 9.46 33.97
N ALA A 13 16.67 9.62 33.31
CA ALA A 13 16.12 10.94 32.98
C ALA A 13 15.28 11.58 34.10
N SER A 14 15.13 10.93 35.25
CA SER A 14 14.29 11.41 36.36
C SER A 14 14.94 11.21 37.73
N SER A 15 14.28 11.71 38.77
CA SER A 15 14.66 11.46 40.17
C SER A 15 13.87 10.31 40.80
N ALA A 16 13.13 9.55 39.99
CA ALA A 16 12.32 8.44 40.46
C ALA A 16 13.18 7.21 40.73
N THR A 17 12.80 6.39 41.72
CA THR A 17 13.52 5.13 41.96
C THR A 17 13.17 4.10 40.88
N PRO A 18 14.02 3.08 40.65
CA PRO A 18 13.69 1.99 39.73
C PRO A 18 12.34 1.32 40.04
N GLY A 19 11.99 1.25 41.33
CA GLY A 19 10.71 0.72 41.80
C GLY A 19 9.52 1.60 41.37
N ASP A 20 9.65 2.91 41.53
CA ASP A 20 8.60 3.87 41.13
C ASP A 20 8.36 3.84 39.61
N VAL A 21 9.44 3.84 38.82
CA VAL A 21 9.35 3.77 37.36
C VAL A 21 8.66 2.48 36.92
N SER A 22 9.00 1.35 37.56
CA SER A 22 8.36 0.07 37.28
C SER A 22 6.87 0.09 37.61
N LEU A 23 6.53 0.57 38.81
CA LEU A 23 5.15 0.67 39.27
C LEU A 23 4.29 1.52 38.32
N ILE A 24 4.79 2.68 37.90
CA ILE A 24 4.05 3.60 37.02
C ILE A 24 3.88 2.99 35.63
N MET A 25 4.95 2.44 35.04
CA MET A 25 4.90 1.87 33.69
C MET A 25 3.97 0.65 33.64
N ASP A 26 4.08 -0.26 34.61
CA ASP A 26 3.21 -1.44 34.70
C ASP A 26 1.76 -1.03 35.00
N GLY A 27 1.58 0.03 35.80
CA GLY A 27 0.29 0.66 36.07
C GLY A 27 -0.37 1.22 34.80
N ILE A 28 0.36 1.97 33.97
CA ILE A 28 -0.14 2.50 32.69
C ILE A 28 -0.58 1.36 31.77
N VAL A 29 0.22 0.30 31.64
CA VAL A 29 -0.13 -0.87 30.82
C VAL A 29 -1.41 -1.52 31.34
N SER A 30 -1.54 -1.68 32.65
CA SER A 30 -2.70 -2.30 33.29
C SER A 30 -3.97 -1.47 33.09
N GLN A 31 -3.89 -0.14 33.26
CA GLN A 31 -5.02 0.76 33.06
C GLN A 31 -5.46 0.82 31.60
N ILE A 32 -4.52 0.86 30.65
CA ILE A 32 -4.85 0.81 29.21
C ILE A 32 -5.61 -0.48 28.89
N LYS A 33 -5.13 -1.63 29.39
CA LYS A 33 -5.82 -2.93 29.19
C LYS A 33 -7.24 -2.93 29.76
N LEU A 34 -7.41 -2.40 30.97
CA LEU A 34 -8.71 -2.32 31.64
C LEU A 34 -9.71 -1.51 30.82
N HIS A 35 -9.37 -0.25 30.51
CA HIS A 35 -10.26 0.65 29.77
C HIS A 35 -10.55 0.16 28.35
N LEU A 36 -9.56 -0.43 27.66
CA LEU A 36 -9.82 -1.05 26.36
C LEU A 36 -10.77 -2.25 26.47
N SER A 37 -10.65 -3.09 27.52
CA SER A 37 -11.57 -4.22 27.71
C SER A 37 -13.02 -3.80 27.95
N GLU A 38 -13.23 -2.57 28.44
CA GLU A 38 -14.54 -1.95 28.62
C GLU A 38 -15.06 -1.27 27.33
N GLY A 39 -14.29 -1.33 26.24
CA GLY A 39 -14.62 -0.74 24.94
C GLY A 39 -14.30 0.77 24.86
N GLU A 40 -13.61 1.32 25.85
CA GLU A 40 -13.24 2.73 25.87
C GLU A 40 -12.03 3.01 24.98
N SER A 41 -11.88 4.29 24.60
CA SER A 41 -10.68 4.76 23.90
C SER A 41 -9.76 5.49 24.86
N VAL A 42 -8.50 5.08 24.95
CA VAL A 42 -7.53 5.63 25.89
C VAL A 42 -6.59 6.59 25.18
N GLN A 43 -6.68 7.88 25.49
CA GLN A 43 -5.76 8.89 24.98
C GLN A 43 -4.54 9.03 25.90
N LEU A 44 -3.35 8.79 25.35
CA LEU A 44 -2.09 8.98 26.05
C LEU A 44 -1.43 10.29 25.63
N GLY A 45 -1.85 11.38 26.28
CA GLY A 45 -1.29 12.73 26.07
C GLY A 45 -1.25 13.15 24.60
N ASP A 46 -0.09 13.63 24.15
CA ASP A 46 0.18 14.01 22.77
C ASP A 46 0.70 12.85 21.90
N LEU A 47 0.87 11.65 22.46
CA LEU A 47 1.35 10.48 21.74
C LEU A 47 0.28 9.99 20.76
N GLY A 48 -0.93 9.72 21.28
CA GLY A 48 -2.01 9.18 20.47
C GLY A 48 -3.15 8.60 21.29
N THR A 49 -4.02 7.87 20.60
CA THR A 49 -5.19 7.22 21.19
C THR A 49 -5.20 5.74 20.84
N PHE A 50 -5.37 4.89 21.85
CA PHE A 50 -5.68 3.47 21.69
C PHE A 50 -7.18 3.27 21.65
N SER A 51 -7.66 2.37 20.79
CA SER A 51 -9.08 2.00 20.70
C SER A 51 -9.21 0.55 20.28
N VAL A 52 -10.27 -0.12 20.70
CA VAL A 52 -10.53 -1.50 20.32
C VAL A 52 -11.17 -1.62 18.94
N GLY A 53 -10.69 -2.58 18.16
CA GLY A 53 -11.36 -3.10 16.97
C GLY A 53 -12.28 -4.24 17.37
N ILE A 54 -13.56 -4.12 17.01
CA ILE A 54 -14.56 -5.14 17.30
C ILE A 54 -15.07 -5.67 15.96
N SER A 55 -15.16 -6.99 15.82
CA SER A 55 -15.84 -7.63 14.70
C SER A 55 -16.93 -8.57 15.21
N GLY A 56 -18.04 -8.62 14.49
CA GLY A 56 -19.11 -9.58 14.71
C GLY A 56 -19.19 -10.56 13.53
N PRO A 57 -19.99 -11.64 13.66
CA PRO A 57 -20.22 -12.56 12.55
C PRO A 57 -20.76 -11.81 11.33
N ASN A 58 -20.32 -12.23 10.14
CA ASN A 58 -20.77 -11.71 8.84
C ASN A 58 -22.24 -12.04 8.60
N ALA A 59 -23.15 -11.38 9.33
CA ALA A 59 -24.57 -11.56 9.14
C ALA A 59 -25.01 -10.70 7.95
N ILE A 60 -25.38 -11.38 6.85
CA ILE A 60 -26.09 -10.81 5.69
C ILE A 60 -27.35 -10.02 6.12
N LYS A 61 -27.78 -10.15 7.38
CA LYS A 61 -28.83 -9.34 8.02
C LYS A 61 -28.29 -8.70 9.30
N ARG A 62 -28.27 -7.36 9.35
CA ARG A 62 -27.90 -6.51 10.51
C ARG A 62 -28.62 -6.81 11.84
N LYS A 63 -29.59 -7.74 11.84
CA LYS A 63 -30.45 -8.10 12.97
C LYS A 63 -29.89 -9.19 13.91
N ALA A 64 -28.70 -9.73 13.63
CA ALA A 64 -28.09 -10.82 14.40
C ALA A 64 -26.81 -10.42 15.17
N ILE A 65 -26.60 -9.11 15.41
CA ILE A 65 -25.49 -8.65 16.24
C ILE A 65 -25.99 -8.56 17.69
N ASN A 66 -25.66 -9.57 18.48
CA ASN A 66 -25.81 -9.56 19.94
C ASN A 66 -24.43 -9.34 20.57
N ALA A 67 -24.37 -8.72 21.76
CA ALA A 67 -23.11 -8.47 22.48
C ALA A 67 -22.29 -9.74 22.73
N THR A 68 -22.95 -10.90 22.83
CA THR A 68 -22.33 -12.22 22.99
C THR A 68 -21.59 -12.75 21.76
N ASN A 69 -21.80 -12.17 20.57
CA ASN A 69 -21.14 -12.57 19.33
C ASN A 69 -20.14 -11.51 18.81
N LEU A 70 -19.77 -10.53 19.65
CA LEU A 70 -18.77 -9.53 19.32
C LEU A 70 -17.44 -9.96 19.93
N GLU A 71 -16.41 -10.05 19.09
CA GLU A 71 -15.06 -10.36 19.53
C GLU A 71 -14.15 -9.14 19.31
N VAL A 72 -13.27 -8.91 20.29
CA VAL A 72 -12.16 -7.97 20.12
C VAL A 72 -11.19 -8.57 19.12
N THR A 73 -11.08 -7.96 17.94
CA THR A 73 -10.18 -8.44 16.89
C THR A 73 -8.84 -7.76 16.89
N ASP A 74 -8.78 -6.50 17.34
CA ASP A 74 -7.55 -5.71 17.27
C ASP A 74 -7.53 -4.57 18.30
N VAL A 75 -6.36 -3.98 18.51
CA VAL A 75 -6.18 -2.71 19.22
C VAL A 75 -5.48 -1.73 18.28
N TYR A 76 -6.21 -0.70 17.89
CA TYR A 76 -5.68 0.35 17.01
C TYR A 76 -5.02 1.46 17.82
N PHE A 77 -3.78 1.78 17.46
CA PHE A 77 -3.11 3.00 17.92
C PHE A 77 -3.16 4.08 16.83
N ARG A 78 -3.78 5.22 17.15
CA ARG A 78 -3.83 6.40 16.26
C ARG A 78 -2.88 7.49 16.79
N PRO A 79 -1.71 7.70 16.16
CA PRO A 79 -0.78 8.74 16.59
C PRO A 79 -1.35 10.13 16.30
N ARG A 80 -1.07 11.11 17.16
CA ARG A 80 -1.44 12.51 16.90
C ARG A 80 -0.51 13.13 15.86
N LYS A 81 -1.04 14.10 15.10
CA LYS A 81 -0.27 14.85 14.08
C LYS A 81 0.99 15.52 14.65
N LYS A 82 0.96 15.93 15.92
CA LYS A 82 2.12 16.55 16.59
C LYS A 82 3.28 15.55 16.72
N LEU A 83 3.01 14.33 17.18
CA LEU A 83 4.00 13.25 17.26
C LEU A 83 4.68 13.01 15.90
N ILE A 84 3.90 12.84 14.84
CA ILE A 84 4.44 12.62 13.49
C ILE A 84 5.34 13.79 13.03
N ARG A 85 4.93 15.04 13.28
CA ARG A 85 5.73 16.23 12.95
C ARG A 85 7.03 16.29 13.75
N ASP A 86 6.99 16.00 15.05
CA ASP A 86 8.17 16.03 15.92
C ASP A 86 9.18 14.94 15.55
N ILE A 87 8.70 13.75 15.16
CA ILE A 87 9.53 12.68 14.60
C ILE A 87 10.18 13.13 13.30
N ASN A 88 9.41 13.63 12.34
CA ASN A 88 9.94 14.06 11.04
C ASN A 88 10.99 15.17 11.14
N ARG A 89 10.89 16.05 12.14
CA ARG A 89 11.91 17.10 12.38
C ARG A 89 13.24 16.52 12.88
N LYS A 90 13.21 15.42 13.64
CA LYS A 90 14.41 14.79 14.21
C LYS A 90 14.98 13.67 13.32
N ALA A 91 14.14 13.07 12.48
CA ALA A 91 14.52 11.99 11.61
C ALA A 91 15.50 12.49 10.53
N LYS A 92 16.63 11.79 10.40
CA LYS A 92 17.54 11.95 9.28
C LYS A 92 17.19 10.89 8.25
N PHE A 93 16.72 11.31 7.09
CA PHE A 93 16.42 10.42 5.98
C PHE A 93 17.59 10.45 5.02
N GLU A 94 18.16 9.28 4.74
CA GLU A 94 19.10 9.11 3.64
C GLU A 94 18.36 8.55 2.44
N SER A 95 18.51 9.21 1.29
CA SER A 95 17.98 8.68 0.04
C SER A 95 18.83 7.48 -0.38
N THR A 96 18.27 6.28 -0.32
CA THR A 96 18.91 5.09 -0.87
C THR A 96 18.89 5.16 -2.40
N ARG A 97 20.05 5.00 -3.05
CA ARG A 97 20.16 4.91 -4.52
C ARG A 97 19.53 3.65 -5.10
N LEU A 98 19.16 2.68 -4.26
CA LEU A 98 18.32 1.54 -4.64
C LEU A 98 16.87 2.00 -4.79
N LYS A 99 16.66 2.76 -5.86
CA LYS A 99 15.35 3.01 -6.40
C LYS A 99 14.95 1.74 -7.13
N HIS A 100 13.95 1.02 -6.61
CA HIS A 100 13.23 -0.01 -7.37
C HIS A 100 12.35 0.68 -8.44
N HIS A 101 12.95 1.58 -9.23
CA HIS A 101 12.27 2.23 -10.33
C HIS A 101 12.20 1.24 -11.48
N SER A 102 11.06 1.24 -12.16
CA SER A 102 10.95 0.69 -13.50
C SER A 102 12.15 1.14 -14.34
N ILE A 103 12.71 0.26 -15.16
CA ILE A 103 13.70 0.68 -16.18
C ILE A 103 13.07 1.83 -16.96
N GLU A 104 13.77 2.98 -17.05
CA GLU A 104 13.28 4.14 -17.79
C GLU A 104 13.43 3.87 -19.29
N TYR A 105 12.47 3.15 -19.86
CA TYR A 105 12.35 3.05 -21.30
C TYR A 105 11.81 4.36 -21.89
N SER A 106 12.54 4.90 -22.85
CA SER A 106 12.08 5.93 -23.78
C SER A 106 10.96 5.39 -24.68
N ASP A 107 10.20 6.29 -25.30
CA ASP A 107 9.08 5.89 -26.17
C ASP A 107 9.56 5.03 -27.35
N VAL A 108 10.74 5.33 -27.90
CA VAL A 108 11.37 4.58 -28.99
C VAL A 108 11.73 3.15 -28.58
N GLU A 109 12.26 2.96 -27.37
CA GLU A 109 12.63 1.62 -26.90
C GLU A 109 11.38 0.76 -26.62
N ILE A 110 10.31 1.36 -26.08
CA ILE A 110 9.04 0.66 -25.91
C ILE A 110 8.46 0.24 -27.26
N GLU A 111 8.53 1.11 -28.27
CA GLU A 111 8.07 0.79 -29.61
C GLU A 111 8.89 -0.33 -30.27
N ALA A 112 10.22 -0.35 -30.07
CA ALA A 112 11.08 -1.43 -30.56
C ALA A 112 10.74 -2.77 -29.89
N LEU A 113 10.58 -2.80 -28.57
CA LEU A 113 10.18 -3.99 -27.82
C LEU A 113 8.81 -4.52 -28.28
N LEU A 114 7.84 -3.62 -28.48
CA LEU A 114 6.52 -4.00 -28.99
C LEU A 114 6.58 -4.48 -30.44
N THR A 115 7.41 -3.86 -31.29
CA THR A 115 7.62 -4.30 -32.68
C THR A 115 8.16 -5.72 -32.72
N ASP A 116 9.13 -6.05 -31.87
CA ASP A 116 9.66 -7.42 -31.79
C ASP A 116 8.62 -8.39 -31.24
N PHE A 117 7.86 -7.99 -30.22
CA PHE A 117 6.82 -8.82 -29.61
C PHE A 117 5.69 -9.19 -30.59
N PHE A 118 5.23 -8.22 -31.40
CA PHE A 118 4.11 -8.41 -32.33
C PHE A 118 4.50 -9.16 -33.62
N LYS A 119 5.77 -9.54 -33.81
CA LYS A 119 6.16 -10.48 -34.89
C LYS A 119 5.51 -11.85 -34.71
N ASP A 120 5.50 -12.33 -33.47
CA ASP A 120 5.04 -13.68 -33.12
C ASP A 120 3.71 -13.69 -32.33
N HIS A 121 3.27 -12.53 -31.83
CA HIS A 121 2.05 -12.40 -31.02
C HIS A 121 1.03 -11.48 -31.67
N SER A 122 -0.25 -11.85 -31.64
CA SER A 122 -1.32 -11.03 -32.24
C SER A 122 -1.88 -9.95 -31.29
N PHE A 123 -1.68 -10.11 -29.99
CA PHE A 123 -2.13 -9.19 -28.95
C PHE A 123 -1.17 -9.25 -27.76
N ILE A 124 -1.22 -8.24 -26.90
CA ILE A 124 -0.48 -8.20 -25.64
C ILE A 124 -1.42 -7.91 -24.48
N THR A 125 -1.24 -8.60 -23.36
CA THR A 125 -1.91 -8.30 -22.10
C THR A 125 -1.09 -7.31 -21.26
N ARG A 126 -1.72 -6.66 -20.27
CA ARG A 126 -1.00 -5.79 -19.33
C ARG A 126 0.18 -6.52 -18.63
N ARG A 127 0.00 -7.80 -18.27
CA ARG A 127 1.03 -8.58 -17.57
C ARG A 127 2.22 -8.88 -18.47
N GLU A 128 1.96 -9.24 -19.73
CA GLU A 128 3.04 -9.46 -20.71
C GLU A 128 3.77 -8.14 -20.99
N PHE A 129 3.05 -7.02 -21.09
CA PHE A 129 3.68 -5.70 -21.24
C PHE A 129 4.52 -5.29 -20.02
N GLU A 130 4.06 -5.57 -18.80
CA GLU A 130 4.83 -5.38 -17.56
C GLU A 130 6.13 -6.19 -17.60
N SER A 131 6.06 -7.47 -18.00
CA SER A 131 7.21 -8.36 -18.08
C SER A 131 8.19 -7.96 -19.18
N LEU A 132 7.66 -7.62 -20.37
CA LEU A 132 8.44 -7.23 -21.55
C LEU A 132 9.25 -5.96 -21.29
N CYS A 133 8.60 -4.96 -20.68
CA CYS A 133 9.23 -3.67 -20.42
C CYS A 133 9.81 -3.55 -19.00
N GLY A 134 9.84 -4.61 -18.19
CA GLY A 134 10.34 -4.56 -16.80
C GLY A 134 9.71 -3.43 -15.96
N LEU A 135 8.44 -3.11 -16.20
CA LEU A 135 7.76 -1.97 -15.57
C LEU A 135 6.94 -2.41 -14.37
N THR A 136 6.88 -1.57 -13.34
CA THR A 136 5.85 -1.74 -12.30
C THR A 136 4.45 -1.57 -12.87
N ARG A 137 3.47 -2.26 -12.28
CA ARG A 137 2.06 -2.21 -12.72
C ARG A 137 1.52 -0.79 -12.94
N PRO A 138 1.70 0.19 -12.03
CA PRO A 138 1.21 1.55 -12.26
C PRO A 138 1.84 2.22 -13.49
N THR A 139 3.15 2.04 -13.69
CA THR A 139 3.88 2.59 -14.85
C THR A 139 3.40 1.94 -16.15
N ALA A 140 3.24 0.60 -16.16
CA ALA A 140 2.74 -0.15 -17.32
C ALA A 140 1.31 0.29 -17.71
N VAL A 141 0.40 0.44 -16.74
CA VAL A 141 -0.96 0.92 -17.00
C VAL A 141 -0.95 2.33 -17.57
N ARG A 142 -0.11 3.23 -17.04
CA ARG A 142 0.04 4.60 -17.55
C ARG A 142 0.54 4.58 -19.00
N ARG A 143 1.57 3.79 -19.30
CA ARG A 143 2.16 3.64 -20.64
C ARG A 143 1.16 3.07 -21.65
N LEU A 144 0.47 1.98 -21.32
CA LEU A 144 -0.58 1.41 -22.18
C LEU A 144 -1.70 2.40 -22.44
N LYS A 145 -2.09 3.20 -21.45
CA LYS A 145 -3.08 4.27 -21.65
C LYS A 145 -2.59 5.28 -22.68
N MET A 146 -1.34 5.75 -22.57
CA MET A 146 -0.74 6.69 -23.54
C MET A 146 -0.66 6.09 -24.96
N LEU A 147 -0.27 4.83 -25.10
CA LEU A 147 -0.23 4.13 -26.39
C LEU A 147 -1.63 3.97 -27.03
N CYS A 148 -2.67 3.91 -26.20
CA CYS A 148 -4.07 3.89 -26.66
C CYS A 148 -4.67 5.29 -26.85
N SER A 149 -4.06 6.34 -26.25
CA SER A 149 -4.61 7.68 -26.21
C SER A 149 -3.63 8.68 -26.84
N GLY A 150 -3.82 8.98 -28.12
CA GLY A 150 -3.03 9.93 -28.88
C GLY A 150 -3.69 10.29 -30.21
N LYS A 151 -3.10 11.22 -30.97
CA LYS A 151 -3.56 11.59 -32.31
C LYS A 151 -3.44 10.42 -33.31
N TYR A 152 -2.46 9.54 -33.07
CA TYR A 152 -2.26 8.28 -33.78
C TYR A 152 -2.05 7.19 -32.72
N PRO A 153 -3.12 6.48 -32.29
CA PRO A 153 -3.01 5.42 -31.30
C PRO A 153 -2.22 4.25 -31.90
N LEU A 154 -1.27 3.71 -31.15
CA LEU A 154 -0.47 2.56 -31.55
C LEU A 154 -1.12 1.23 -31.12
N LEU A 155 -1.91 1.28 -30.04
CA LEU A 155 -2.64 0.13 -29.52
C LEU A 155 -4.13 0.42 -29.44
N SER A 156 -4.94 -0.59 -29.76
CA SER A 156 -6.38 -0.63 -29.47
C SER A 156 -6.63 -1.49 -28.24
N ARG A 157 -7.38 -0.98 -27.27
CA ARG A 157 -7.75 -1.72 -26.05
C ARG A 157 -9.11 -2.38 -26.24
N GLU A 158 -9.15 -3.68 -26.05
CA GLU A 158 -10.39 -4.47 -26.06
C GLU A 158 -10.58 -5.25 -24.77
N GLY A 159 -11.83 -5.64 -24.50
CA GLY A 159 -12.21 -6.49 -23.38
C GLY A 159 -12.49 -5.77 -22.04
N PRO A 160 -12.78 -6.54 -20.98
CA PRO A 160 -13.24 -6.02 -19.69
C PRO A 160 -12.18 -5.18 -18.97
N ARG A 161 -12.63 -4.32 -18.04
CA ARG A 161 -11.76 -3.39 -17.29
C ARG A 161 -10.58 -4.09 -16.58
N ASN A 162 -10.76 -5.32 -16.11
CA ASN A 162 -9.77 -6.08 -15.32
C ASN A 162 -8.99 -7.13 -16.11
N SER A 163 -9.35 -7.37 -17.38
CA SER A 163 -8.75 -8.38 -18.25
C SER A 163 -8.64 -7.83 -19.68
N SER A 164 -8.19 -6.59 -19.80
CA SER A 164 -8.05 -5.94 -21.10
C SER A 164 -6.89 -6.53 -21.89
N ILE A 165 -7.12 -6.68 -23.18
CA ILE A 165 -6.16 -7.11 -24.20
C ILE A 165 -5.90 -5.94 -25.15
N TYR A 166 -4.67 -5.85 -25.67
CA TYR A 166 -4.23 -4.73 -26.50
C TYR A 166 -3.74 -5.25 -27.85
N PHE A 167 -4.32 -4.73 -28.94
CA PHE A 167 -3.99 -5.08 -30.32
C PHE A 167 -3.19 -3.94 -30.99
N PRO A 168 -2.26 -4.24 -31.89
CA PRO A 168 -1.62 -3.21 -32.71
C PRO A 168 -2.66 -2.55 -33.63
N THR A 169 -2.63 -1.22 -33.75
CA THR A 169 -3.48 -0.52 -34.72
C THR A 169 -2.95 -0.70 -36.14
N PRO A 170 -3.82 -0.58 -37.17
CA PRO A 170 -3.40 -0.72 -38.56
C PRO A 170 -2.26 0.25 -38.91
N GLY A 171 -1.16 -0.26 -39.47
CA GLY A 171 0.02 0.52 -39.82
C GLY A 171 1.04 0.72 -38.69
N SER A 172 0.76 0.24 -37.48
CA SER A 172 1.69 0.25 -36.35
C SER A 172 2.52 -1.04 -36.28
N PHE A 173 3.74 -0.93 -35.76
CA PHE A 173 4.63 -2.07 -35.45
C PHE A 173 4.92 -3.02 -36.62
N HIS A 174 4.86 -2.54 -37.87
CA HIS A 174 5.03 -3.33 -39.10
C HIS A 174 4.04 -4.50 -39.25
N THR A 175 2.89 -4.43 -38.57
CA THR A 175 1.87 -5.47 -38.65
C THR A 175 1.16 -5.37 -40.00
N VAL A 176 1.41 -6.33 -40.89
CA VAL A 176 0.71 -6.41 -42.18
C VAL A 176 -0.71 -6.94 -41.92
N HIS A 177 -1.71 -6.25 -42.46
CA HIS A 177 -3.12 -6.64 -42.39
C HIS A 177 -3.32 -8.16 -42.62
N ARG A 178 -3.88 -8.87 -41.63
CA ARG A 178 -4.77 -9.99 -41.94
C ARG A 178 -6.17 -9.41 -42.11
N ILE A 179 -6.55 -9.18 -43.35
CA ILE A 179 -7.95 -8.95 -43.72
C ILE A 179 -8.65 -10.29 -43.52
N ASP A 180 -9.28 -10.49 -42.36
CA ASP A 180 -10.29 -11.54 -42.23
C ASP A 180 -11.67 -10.89 -42.45
N ASN A 181 -12.16 -11.07 -43.67
CA ASN A 181 -13.56 -10.90 -44.03
C ASN A 181 -14.41 -11.84 -43.15
N ARG A 182 -15.29 -11.27 -42.32
CA ARG A 182 -16.64 -11.81 -42.07
C ARG A 182 -17.54 -10.81 -41.38
#